data_AF-A0A6G3TW02-F1
#
_entry.id   AF-A0A6G3TW02-F1
#
_cell.length_a   1.000
_cell.length_b   1.000
_cell.length_c   1.000
_cell.angle_alpha   90.00
_cell.angle_beta   90.00
_cell.angle_gamma   90.00
#
_symmetry.space_group_name_H-M   'P 1'
#
loop_
_entity.id
_entity.type
_entity.pdbx_description
1 polymer ?
#
loop_
_entity_poly.entity_id
_entity_poly.type
_entity_poly.pdbx_seq_one_letter_code
_entity_poly.pdbx_strand_id
1 'polypeptide(L)'
;AGGGPLAALDAGLRHTGAGLAVLLSADLPFLGPDTVERLVTALDASTADGVVLTDAEGHDQPLVAAYRTGALRRALAALTDRHGGLTGLPLRRLTAALDLTRLFDPVASFDCDTWDDIAAARARIREHGHVLDEWISAVKDELGIDLDVDTTLLLDLARDAAHGVARPAAPLTTFLVGYAA
;
A
#
# COMPACT_ATOMS: atom_id res chain seq x y z
N ALA A 1 -13.15 -12.83 18.69
CA ALA A 1 -13.92 -11.85 17.90
C ALA A 1 -13.11 -10.57 17.79
N GLY A 2 -12.94 -10.00 16.59
CA GLY A 2 -12.19 -8.77 16.40
C GLY A 2 -12.94 -7.56 16.97
N GLY A 3 -12.24 -6.67 17.67
CA GLY A 3 -12.83 -5.47 18.29
C GLY A 3 -13.06 -4.30 17.32
N GLY A 4 -12.66 -4.45 16.05
CA GLY A 4 -12.67 -3.38 15.06
C GLY A 4 -11.45 -2.47 15.14
N PRO A 5 -11.31 -1.53 14.18
CA PRO A 5 -10.09 -0.73 14.01
C PRO A 5 -9.81 0.22 15.17
N LEU A 6 -10.84 0.80 15.82
CA LEU A 6 -10.65 1.67 16.97
C LEU A 6 -10.09 0.93 18.19
N ALA A 7 -10.58 -0.28 18.46
CA ALA A 7 -10.05 -1.11 19.54
C ALA A 7 -8.60 -1.55 19.25
N ALA A 8 -8.28 -1.86 18.00
CA ALA A 8 -6.92 -2.19 17.58
C ALA A 8 -5.96 -0.99 17.74
N LEU A 9 -6.39 0.20 17.34
CA LEU A 9 -5.63 1.44 17.52
C LEU A 9 -5.34 1.73 19.00
N ASP A 10 -6.36 1.68 19.86
CA ASP A 10 -6.19 1.90 21.30
C ASP A 10 -5.23 0.87 21.93
N ALA A 11 -5.33 -0.40 21.53
CA ALA A 11 -4.39 -1.43 21.96
C ALA A 11 -2.95 -1.13 21.50
N GLY A 12 -2.77 -0.72 20.24
CA GLY A 12 -1.45 -0.36 19.69
C GLY A 12 -0.82 0.83 20.39
N LEU A 13 -1.59 1.90 20.63
CA LEU A 13 -1.09 3.13 21.28
C LEU A 13 -0.61 2.93 22.73
N ARG A 14 -1.04 1.86 23.40
CA ARG A 14 -0.55 1.49 24.74
C ARG A 14 0.90 1.00 24.73
N HIS A 15 1.43 0.62 23.57
CA HIS A 15 2.78 0.06 23.43
C HIS A 15 3.83 1.09 22.99
N THR A 16 3.45 2.36 22.79
CA THR A 16 4.38 3.41 22.34
C THR A 16 4.35 4.65 23.23
N GLY A 17 5.53 5.16 23.57
CA GLY A 17 5.69 6.44 24.26
C GLY A 17 5.90 7.65 23.32
N ALA A 18 5.95 7.41 22.00
CA ALA A 18 6.24 8.47 21.04
C ALA A 18 5.18 9.58 21.04
N GLY A 19 5.59 10.82 20.79
CA GLY A 19 4.69 11.98 20.69
C GLY A 19 3.82 11.98 19.42
N LEU A 20 4.23 11.21 18.42
CA LEU A 20 3.57 11.05 17.13
C LEU A 20 3.43 9.56 16.81
N ALA A 21 2.33 9.19 16.16
CA ALA A 21 2.13 7.86 15.60
C ALA A 21 1.68 7.98 14.14
N VAL A 22 2.23 7.12 13.28
CA VAL A 22 1.80 6.96 11.90
C VAL A 22 0.94 5.69 11.83
N LEU A 23 -0.28 5.82 11.33
CA LEU A 23 -1.20 4.72 11.09
C LEU A 23 -1.20 4.41 9.60
N LEU A 24 -0.95 3.14 9.28
CA LEU A 24 -0.84 2.61 7.92
C LEU A 24 -1.72 1.37 7.79
N SER A 25 -2.52 1.29 6.72
CA SER A 25 -3.16 0.04 6.31
C SER A 25 -2.14 -0.90 5.66
N ALA A 26 -2.41 -2.20 5.70
CA ALA A 26 -1.48 -3.24 5.25
C ALA A 26 -1.60 -3.56 3.75
N ASP A 27 -2.57 -2.98 3.07
CA ASP A 27 -3.02 -3.27 1.70
C ASP A 27 -2.75 -2.12 0.74
N LEU A 28 -1.76 -1.27 1.05
CA LEU A 28 -1.37 -0.10 0.27
C LEU A 28 -0.07 -0.37 -0.52
N PRO A 29 -0.13 -1.00 -1.70
CA PRO A 29 1.05 -1.49 -2.43
C PRO A 29 2.01 -0.39 -2.90
N PHE A 30 1.56 0.86 -2.96
CA PHE A 30 2.34 1.99 -3.45
C PHE A 30 2.76 2.98 -2.36
N LEU A 31 2.48 2.66 -1.09
CA LEU A 31 2.92 3.47 0.02
C LEU A 31 4.44 3.31 0.23
N GLY A 32 5.15 4.44 0.24
CA GLY A 32 6.61 4.47 0.39
C GLY A 32 7.10 5.35 1.54
N PRO A 33 8.41 5.30 1.85
CA PRO A 33 9.03 6.13 2.88
C PRO A 33 8.76 7.63 2.70
N ASP A 34 8.85 8.13 1.46
CA ASP A 34 8.61 9.54 1.13
C ASP A 34 7.20 10.01 1.56
N THR A 35 6.18 9.14 1.46
CA THR A 35 4.82 9.46 1.91
C THR A 35 4.77 9.63 3.43
N VAL A 36 5.46 8.75 4.17
CA VAL A 36 5.56 8.84 5.63
C VAL A 36 6.30 10.11 6.04
N GLU A 37 7.41 10.43 5.38
CA GLU A 37 8.19 11.65 5.62
C GLU A 37 7.36 12.91 5.36
N ARG A 38 6.57 12.94 4.27
CA ARG A 38 5.64 14.05 3.99
C ARG A 38 4.58 14.21 5.07
N LEU A 39 3.96 13.11 5.51
CA LEU A 39 2.94 13.13 6.57
C LEU A 39 3.52 13.69 7.89
N VAL A 40 4.70 13.22 8.28
CA VAL A 40 5.38 13.68 9.50
C VAL A 40 5.79 15.14 9.39
N THR A 41 6.42 15.53 8.27
CA THR A 41 6.86 16.91 8.02
C THR A 41 5.68 17.89 8.04
N ALA A 42 4.56 17.53 7.42
CA ALA A 42 3.37 18.36 7.43
C ALA A 42 2.75 18.48 8.84
N LEU A 43 2.82 17.41 9.64
CA LEU A 43 2.31 17.44 11.01
C LEU A 43 3.18 18.32 11.89
N ASP A 44 4.50 18.23 11.76
CA ASP A 44 5.44 19.07 12.50
C ASP A 44 5.32 20.55 12.12
N ALA A 45 5.00 20.84 10.86
CA ALA A 45 4.77 22.20 10.38
C ALA A 45 3.39 22.79 10.78
N SER A 46 2.52 22.02 11.47
CA SER A 46 1.16 22.45 11.81
C SER A 46 0.84 22.28 13.30
N THR A 47 -0.22 22.95 13.75
CA THR A 47 -0.79 22.77 15.09
C THR A 47 -1.92 21.74 15.13
N ALA A 48 -2.19 21.07 14.00
CA ALA A 48 -3.27 20.10 13.87
C ALA A 48 -3.03 18.87 14.77
N ASP A 49 -4.11 18.16 15.08
CA ASP A 49 -4.06 16.89 15.79
C ASP A 49 -3.53 15.76 14.89
N GLY A 50 -3.68 15.91 13.57
CA GLY A 50 -3.14 14.99 12.58
C GLY A 50 -3.14 15.51 11.15
N VAL A 51 -2.44 14.76 10.30
CA VAL A 51 -2.42 14.91 8.85
C VAL A 51 -2.91 13.59 8.26
N VAL A 52 -3.92 13.66 7.41
CA VAL A 52 -4.54 12.51 6.75
C VAL A 52 -4.29 12.58 5.25
N LEU A 53 -3.98 11.44 4.63
CA LEU A 53 -3.93 11.34 3.18
C LEU A 53 -5.34 11.39 2.60
N THR A 54 -5.48 11.86 1.37
CA THR A 54 -6.75 11.75 0.63
C THR A 54 -6.54 11.04 -0.70
N ASP A 55 -7.56 10.27 -1.11
CA ASP A 55 -7.61 9.59 -2.41
C ASP A 55 -7.93 10.55 -3.58
N ALA A 56 -8.05 9.99 -4.78
CA ALA A 56 -8.36 10.74 -6.01
C ALA A 56 -9.74 11.40 -5.95
N GLU A 57 -10.68 10.80 -5.23
CA GLU A 57 -12.05 11.26 -4.99
C GLU A 57 -12.14 12.29 -3.85
N GLY A 58 -11.03 12.52 -3.13
CA GLY A 58 -10.94 13.45 -2.02
C GLY A 58 -11.43 12.89 -0.68
N HIS A 59 -11.60 11.58 -0.56
CA HIS A 59 -11.94 10.94 0.72
C HIS A 59 -10.72 10.86 1.63
N ASP A 60 -10.94 11.15 2.91
CA ASP A 60 -9.94 11.00 3.95
C ASP A 60 -9.60 9.52 4.16
N GLN A 61 -8.31 9.21 4.19
CA GLN A 61 -7.76 7.88 4.48
C GLN A 61 -7.24 7.81 5.92
N PRO A 62 -8.09 7.52 6.92
CA PRO A 62 -7.72 7.60 8.34
C PRO A 62 -6.68 6.57 8.79
N LEU A 63 -6.47 5.55 7.96
CA LEU A 63 -5.41 4.54 8.12
C LEU A 63 -4.20 4.84 7.22
N VAL A 64 -4.07 6.07 6.70
CA VAL A 64 -2.88 6.58 6.03
C VAL A 64 -2.63 7.99 6.54
N ALA A 65 -2.13 8.08 7.77
CA ALA A 65 -2.12 9.35 8.49
C ALA A 65 -1.05 9.40 9.58
N ALA A 66 -0.56 10.61 9.85
CA ALA A 66 0.24 10.91 11.02
C ALA A 66 -0.62 11.65 12.05
N TYR A 67 -0.55 11.25 13.32
CA TYR A 67 -1.32 11.85 14.40
C TYR A 67 -0.44 12.15 15.60
N ARG A 68 -0.78 13.21 16.34
CA ARG A 68 -0.24 13.46 17.67
C ARG A 68 -0.85 12.45 18.65
N THR A 69 -0.01 11.65 19.30
CA THR A 69 -0.49 10.58 20.18
C THR A 69 -1.29 11.10 21.37
N GLY A 70 -0.96 12.30 21.86
CA GLY A 70 -1.73 12.97 22.91
C GLY A 70 -3.17 13.26 22.48
N ALA A 71 -3.38 13.70 21.25
CA ALA A 71 -4.72 13.98 20.71
C ALA A 71 -5.52 12.69 20.51
N LEU A 72 -4.90 11.65 19.93
CA LEU A 72 -5.51 10.33 19.79
C LEU A 72 -5.98 9.78 21.14
N ARG A 73 -5.12 9.79 22.17
CA ARG A 73 -5.46 9.27 23.50
C ARG A 73 -6.63 10.02 24.13
N ARG A 74 -6.64 11.36 24.05
CA ARG A 74 -7.76 12.17 24.56
C ARG A 74 -9.07 11.83 23.85
N ALA A 75 -9.04 11.73 22.52
CA ALA A 75 -10.23 11.44 21.73
C ALA A 75 -10.75 10.01 21.98
N LEU A 76 -9.87 9.02 22.11
CA LEU A 76 -10.23 7.63 22.44
C LEU A 76 -10.81 7.49 23.85
N ALA A 77 -10.25 8.20 24.84
CA ALA A 77 -10.80 8.25 26.19
C ALA A 77 -12.23 8.85 26.18
N ALA A 78 -12.40 9.99 25.51
CA ALA A 78 -13.71 10.63 25.37
C ALA A 78 -14.74 9.74 24.65
N LEU A 79 -14.31 8.97 23.64
CA LEU A 79 -15.19 7.99 22.97
C LEU A 79 -15.58 6.86 23.90
N THR A 80 -14.63 6.34 24.68
CA THR A 80 -14.88 5.28 25.67
C THR A 80 -15.90 5.73 26.71
N ASP A 81 -15.74 6.93 27.26
CA ASP A 81 -16.65 7.50 28.26
C ASP A 81 -18.07 7.69 27.70
N ARG A 82 -18.20 8.13 26.44
CA ARG A 82 -19.51 8.36 25.79
C ARG A 82 -20.24 7.09 25.38
N HIS A 83 -19.51 6.03 25.01
CA HIS A 83 -20.08 4.85 24.36
C HIS A 83 -19.94 3.57 25.19
N GLY A 84 -19.29 3.62 26.36
CA GLY A 84 -19.05 2.46 27.22
C GLY A 84 -17.99 1.49 26.67
N GLY A 85 -17.25 1.88 25.63
CA GLY A 85 -16.22 1.08 24.98
C GLY A 85 -15.94 1.51 23.54
N LEU A 86 -14.89 0.92 22.94
CA LEU A 86 -14.47 1.21 21.56
C LEU A 86 -14.83 0.10 20.58
N THR A 87 -15.26 -1.07 21.08
CA THR A 87 -15.55 -2.26 20.28
C THR A 87 -16.66 -1.99 19.26
N GLY A 88 -16.38 -2.25 17.99
CA GLY A 88 -17.34 -2.09 16.89
C GLY A 88 -17.64 -0.63 16.51
N LEU A 89 -16.99 0.35 17.13
CA LEU A 89 -17.14 1.74 16.72
C LEU A 89 -16.38 2.01 15.40
N PRO A 90 -16.94 2.83 14.49
CA PRO A 90 -16.27 3.20 13.24
C PRO A 90 -15.20 4.27 13.48
N LEU A 91 -14.07 4.17 12.78
CA LEU A 91 -12.96 5.14 12.84
C LEU A 91 -13.39 6.59 12.61
N ARG A 92 -14.42 6.82 11.78
CA ARG A 92 -14.97 8.16 11.51
C ARG A 92 -15.38 8.93 12.78
N ARG A 93 -15.70 8.25 13.87
CA ARG A 93 -16.02 8.89 15.16
C ARG A 93 -14.79 9.53 15.82
N LEU A 94 -13.63 8.93 15.63
CA LEU A 94 -12.36 9.46 16.08
C LEU A 94 -11.93 10.63 15.21
N THR A 95 -11.94 10.47 13.88
CA THR A 95 -11.51 11.55 12.98
C THR A 95 -12.40 12.79 13.06
N ALA A 96 -13.70 12.62 13.27
CA ALA A 96 -14.62 13.74 13.49
C ALA A 96 -14.37 14.51 14.80
N ALA A 97 -13.57 13.96 15.72
CA ALA A 97 -13.22 14.58 16.99
C ALA A 97 -11.81 15.19 17.00
N LEU A 98 -11.10 15.17 15.87
CA LEU A 98 -9.73 15.67 15.72
C LEU A 98 -9.70 16.82 14.72
N ASP A 99 -8.81 17.78 14.95
CA ASP A 99 -8.46 18.78 13.94
C ASP A 99 -7.45 18.17 12.94
N LEU A 100 -7.89 17.97 11.70
CA LEU A 100 -7.13 17.25 10.67
C LEU A 100 -6.87 18.12 9.44
N THR A 101 -5.60 18.13 9.04
CA THR A 101 -5.16 18.65 7.74
C THR A 101 -5.05 17.52 6.72
N ARG A 102 -5.17 17.85 5.44
CA ARG A 102 -5.23 16.87 4.34
C ARG A 102 -4.02 17.00 3.43
N LEU A 103 -3.46 15.87 3.03
CA LEU A 103 -2.47 15.77 1.95
C LEU A 103 -3.01 14.90 0.83
N PHE A 104 -3.03 15.46 -0.38
CA PHE A 104 -3.49 14.73 -1.55
C PHE A 104 -2.38 13.83 -2.10
N ASP A 105 -2.63 12.52 -2.16
CA ASP A 105 -1.73 11.55 -2.77
C ASP A 105 -2.53 10.31 -3.21
N PRO A 106 -3.11 10.33 -4.42
CA PRO A 106 -3.97 9.27 -4.92
C PRO A 106 -3.22 7.96 -5.22
N VAL A 107 -1.89 8.02 -5.31
CA VAL A 107 -1.07 6.83 -5.56
C VAL A 107 -0.80 6.10 -4.26
N ALA A 108 -0.35 6.81 -3.22
CA ALA A 108 -0.07 6.19 -1.93
C ALA A 108 -1.33 5.85 -1.10
N SER A 109 -2.50 6.35 -1.50
CA SER A 109 -3.81 5.96 -0.93
C SER A 109 -4.48 4.79 -1.63
N PHE A 110 -3.93 4.29 -2.74
CA PHE A 110 -4.52 3.16 -3.44
C PHE A 110 -4.44 1.90 -2.56
N ASP A 111 -5.59 1.38 -2.16
CA ASP A 111 -5.75 0.15 -1.40
C ASP A 111 -6.23 -1.01 -2.29
N CYS A 112 -6.04 -2.23 -1.80
CA CYS A 112 -6.43 -3.45 -2.51
C CYS A 112 -7.55 -4.16 -1.75
N ASP A 113 -8.77 -3.65 -1.90
CA ASP A 113 -9.98 -4.25 -1.32
C ASP A 113 -10.56 -5.38 -2.18
N THR A 114 -10.34 -5.32 -3.49
CA THR A 114 -10.88 -6.27 -4.47
C THR A 114 -9.80 -6.99 -5.27
N TRP A 115 -10.18 -8.09 -5.92
CA TRP A 115 -9.30 -8.80 -6.84
C TRP A 115 -8.88 -7.96 -8.05
N ASP A 116 -9.75 -7.06 -8.49
CA ASP A 116 -9.46 -6.14 -9.60
C ASP A 116 -8.40 -5.12 -9.17
N ASP A 117 -8.46 -4.63 -7.93
CA ASP A 117 -7.45 -3.72 -7.37
C ASP A 117 -6.08 -4.40 -7.31
N ILE A 118 -6.03 -5.67 -6.88
CA ILE A 118 -4.80 -6.46 -6.88
C ILE A 118 -4.26 -6.64 -8.32
N ALA A 119 -5.14 -6.90 -9.29
CA ALA A 119 -4.75 -7.07 -10.68
C ALA A 119 -4.17 -5.77 -11.26
N ALA A 120 -4.82 -4.64 -11.00
CA ALA A 120 -4.37 -3.30 -11.38
C ALA A 120 -3.04 -2.95 -10.71
N ALA A 121 -2.92 -3.20 -9.41
CA ALA A 121 -1.69 -2.95 -8.66
C ALA A 121 -0.52 -3.74 -9.25
N ARG A 122 -0.72 -5.03 -9.50
CA ARG A 122 0.29 -5.89 -10.11
C ARG A 122 0.66 -5.47 -11.54
N ALA A 123 -0.29 -4.99 -12.34
CA ALA A 123 0.00 -4.47 -13.68
C ALA A 123 0.94 -3.27 -13.58
N ARG A 124 0.63 -2.30 -12.72
CA ARG A 124 1.46 -1.13 -12.49
C ARG A 124 2.85 -1.47 -11.92
N ILE A 125 2.94 -2.41 -10.99
CA ILE A 125 4.23 -2.88 -10.45
C ILE A 125 5.08 -3.54 -11.55
N ARG A 126 4.47 -4.36 -12.41
CA ARG A 126 5.17 -5.00 -13.53
C ARG A 126 5.64 -3.98 -14.59
N GLU A 127 4.84 -2.96 -14.87
CA GLU A 127 5.22 -1.87 -15.78
C GLU A 127 6.41 -1.05 -15.25
N HIS A 128 6.62 -1.02 -13.92
CA HIS A 128 7.79 -0.35 -13.33
C HIS A 128 9.09 -1.17 -13.41
N GLY A 129 9.14 -2.28 -14.17
CA GLY A 129 10.28 -2.79 -14.95
C GLY A 129 11.57 -3.23 -14.26
N HIS A 130 11.95 -2.64 -13.13
CA HIS A 130 13.30 -2.78 -12.57
C HIS A 130 13.59 -4.19 -12.03
N VAL A 131 12.56 -4.93 -11.58
CA VAL A 131 12.73 -6.26 -11.02
C VAL A 131 13.01 -7.31 -12.10
N LEU A 132 12.37 -7.19 -13.26
CA LEU A 132 12.57 -8.16 -14.34
C LEU A 132 13.93 -7.94 -15.00
N ASP A 133 14.33 -6.69 -15.21
CA ASP A 133 15.63 -6.35 -15.79
C ASP A 133 16.79 -6.73 -14.87
N GLU A 134 16.66 -6.50 -13.56
CA GLU A 134 17.64 -6.93 -12.55
C GLU A 134 17.74 -8.46 -12.48
N TRP A 135 16.60 -9.16 -12.49
CA TRP A 135 16.59 -10.63 -12.51
C TRP A 135 17.20 -11.20 -13.79
N ILE A 136 16.89 -10.63 -14.95
CA ILE A 136 17.48 -11.04 -16.24
C ILE A 136 18.98 -10.81 -16.24
N SER A 137 19.44 -9.66 -15.74
CA SER A 137 20.87 -9.35 -15.64
C SER A 137 21.57 -10.36 -14.74
N ALA A 138 21.03 -10.66 -13.56
CA ALA A 138 21.60 -11.65 -12.65
C ALA A 138 21.65 -13.08 -13.26
N VAL A 139 20.62 -13.49 -13.99
CA VAL A 139 20.59 -14.80 -14.65
C VAL A 139 21.56 -14.86 -15.84
N LYS A 140 21.69 -13.77 -16.62
CA LYS A 140 22.68 -13.67 -17.70
C LYS A 140 24.11 -13.80 -17.15
N ASP A 141 24.39 -13.12 -16.05
CA ASP A 141 25.70 -13.18 -15.39
C ASP A 141 26.03 -14.60 -14.89
N GLU A 142 25.09 -15.25 -14.19
CA GLU A 142 25.29 -16.60 -13.64
C GLU A 142 25.46 -17.66 -14.75
N LEU A 143 24.72 -17.51 -15.85
CA LEU A 143 24.79 -18.44 -16.98
C LEU A 143 25.91 -18.10 -17.98
N GLY A 144 26.59 -16.95 -17.81
CA GLY A 144 27.61 -16.46 -18.74
C GLY A 144 27.06 -16.15 -20.14
N ILE A 145 25.81 -15.67 -20.22
CA ILE A 145 25.10 -15.43 -21.48
C ILE A 145 25.16 -13.94 -21.83
N ASP A 146 25.84 -13.61 -22.93
CA ASP A 146 25.81 -12.28 -23.55
C ASP A 146 24.86 -12.30 -24.75
N LEU A 147 23.55 -12.24 -24.47
CA LEU A 147 22.49 -12.19 -25.47
C LEU A 147 21.62 -10.96 -25.25
N ASP A 148 21.35 -10.21 -26.32
CA ASP A 148 20.32 -9.19 -26.30
C ASP A 148 18.94 -9.84 -26.44
N VAL A 149 18.10 -9.68 -25.41
CA VAL A 149 16.83 -10.40 -25.29
C VAL A 149 15.70 -9.39 -25.35
N ASP A 150 14.86 -9.47 -26.39
CA ASP A 150 13.61 -8.71 -26.45
C ASP A 150 12.58 -9.32 -25.49
N THR A 151 12.60 -8.82 -24.26
CA THR A 151 11.74 -9.27 -23.16
C THR A 151 10.26 -9.03 -23.44
N THR A 152 9.94 -7.92 -24.11
CA THR A 152 8.56 -7.56 -24.44
C THR A 152 7.99 -8.57 -25.42
N LEU A 153 8.73 -8.87 -26.49
CA LEU A 153 8.34 -9.86 -27.48
C LEU A 153 8.15 -11.25 -26.86
N LEU A 154 9.07 -11.69 -25.98
CA LEU A 154 8.96 -12.99 -25.32
C LEU A 154 7.76 -13.08 -24.38
N LEU A 155 7.46 -12.02 -23.63
CA LEU A 155 6.32 -11.98 -22.73
C LEU A 155 4.99 -11.89 -23.48
N ASP A 156 4.94 -11.17 -24.60
CA ASP A 156 3.76 -11.11 -25.47
C ASP A 156 3.49 -12.47 -26.11
N LEU A 157 4.52 -13.17 -26.61
CA LEU A 157 4.38 -14.54 -27.12
C LEU A 157 3.87 -15.51 -26.04
N ALA A 158 4.42 -15.43 -24.82
CA ALA A 158 3.99 -16.25 -23.70
C ALA A 158 2.53 -15.93 -23.30
N ARG A 159 2.16 -14.65 -23.31
CA ARG A 159 0.79 -14.18 -23.07
C ARG A 159 -0.17 -14.75 -24.11
N ASP A 160 0.17 -14.69 -25.39
CA ASP A 160 -0.66 -15.21 -26.47
C ASP A 160 -0.86 -16.72 -26.34
N ALA A 161 0.20 -17.47 -26.02
CA ALA A 161 0.10 -18.92 -25.78
C ALA A 161 -0.76 -19.25 -24.55
N ALA A 162 -0.61 -18.50 -23.45
CA ALA A 162 -1.41 -18.70 -22.24
C ALA A 162 -2.91 -18.46 -22.45
N HIS A 163 -3.27 -17.46 -23.26
CA HIS A 163 -4.66 -17.11 -23.55
C HIS A 163 -5.26 -17.95 -24.68
N GLY A 164 -4.49 -18.28 -25.72
CA GLY A 164 -4.95 -19.00 -26.90
C GLY A 164 -4.99 -20.53 -26.75
N VAL A 165 -4.22 -21.10 -25.80
CA VAL A 165 -4.15 -22.55 -25.58
C VAL A 165 -4.57 -22.91 -24.15
N ALA A 166 -3.68 -22.66 -23.19
CA ALA A 166 -3.89 -22.86 -21.77
C ALA A 166 -2.74 -22.21 -20.99
N ARG A 167 -2.95 -21.83 -19.73
CA ARG A 167 -1.91 -21.22 -18.88
C ARG A 167 -0.55 -21.97 -18.90
N PRO A 168 -0.47 -23.32 -18.86
CA PRO A 168 0.81 -24.03 -18.92
C PRO A 168 1.56 -23.93 -20.27
N ALA A 169 0.91 -23.48 -21.34
CA ALA A 169 1.53 -23.36 -22.66
C ALA A 169 2.57 -22.23 -22.73
N ALA A 170 2.44 -21.19 -21.89
CA ALA A 170 3.40 -20.08 -21.84
C ALA A 170 4.87 -20.52 -21.69
N PRO A 171 5.27 -21.21 -20.60
CA PRO A 171 6.67 -21.60 -20.42
C PRO A 171 7.16 -22.62 -21.47
N LEU A 172 6.28 -23.49 -21.97
CA LEU A 172 6.64 -24.48 -22.99
C LEU A 172 6.92 -23.83 -24.34
N THR A 173 6.10 -22.86 -24.76
CA THR A 173 6.30 -22.10 -26.00
C THR A 173 7.58 -21.30 -25.94
N THR A 174 7.83 -20.57 -24.83
CA THR A 174 9.07 -19.79 -24.68
C THR A 174 10.31 -20.69 -24.68
N PHE A 175 10.26 -21.86 -24.05
CA PHE A 175 11.35 -22.85 -24.09
C PHE A 175 11.62 -23.37 -25.50
N LEU A 176 10.57 -23.79 -26.23
CA LEU A 176 10.72 -24.36 -27.59
C LEU A 176 11.22 -23.32 -28.60
N VAL A 177 10.74 -22.08 -28.51
CA VAL A 177 11.24 -20.97 -29.35
C VAL A 177 12.70 -20.67 -29.02
N GLY A 178 13.06 -20.61 -27.73
CA GLY A 178 14.45 -20.44 -27.31
C GLY A 178 15.37 -21.59 -27.73
N TYR A 179 14.88 -22.83 -27.77
CA TYR A 179 15.64 -24.00 -28.25
C TYR A 179 15.84 -23.99 -29.77
N ALA A 180 14.95 -23.37 -30.52
CA ALA A 180 14.99 -23.34 -31.99
C ALA A 180 15.77 -22.16 -32.59
N ALA A 181 16.14 -21.17 -31.76
CA ALA A 181 16.93 -20.00 -32.14
C ALA A 181 18.43 -20.30 -32.10
#